data_AF-A0A961T1F3-F1
#
_entry.id   AF-A0A961T1F3-F1
#
_cell.length_a   1.000
_cell.length_b   1.000
_cell.length_c   1.000
_cell.angle_alpha   90.00
_cell.angle_beta   90.00
_cell.angle_gamma   90.00
#
_symmetry.space_group_name_H-M   'P 1'
#
loop_
_entity.id
_entity.type
_entity.pdbx_description
1 polymer ?
#
loop_
_entity_poly.entity_id
_entity_poly.type
_entity_poly.pdbx_seq_one_letter_code
_entity_poly.pdbx_strand_id
1 'polypeptide(L)'
;MARGNDNNGSGAFGGFGAEWQPSNLSRDEARRATDWVEAKIDKRALLTGKERKEDIRDAMWQLEKDGEILVHRVSDVHDPVMAKTLYGWDKKIPTNNLWHHKSCGQCGNIPGYPSSVLWLMNKTGVTYLDETDQTSCTAWNYHGSGIGNVVSLAAVFLRNFHQAYVSAKSQGLPEGTFYPLVHCGTSFGNYKEMRIFLMHSAELRAEVKKILGKLGRLVDGKLLIPEEIVHYSEWLHVMRDRIKQHQTVDVSNVRATVHPACHVYKMVPEDVIYDDTVLDGNRVAVTTGLLQTLGAQVIDYSTWYDCCGFGFR
;
A
#
# COMPACT_ATOMS: atom_id res chain seq x y z
N MET A 1 37.67 -16.87 -38.43
CA MET A 1 36.74 -15.87 -39.02
C MET A 1 35.42 -16.58 -39.26
N ALA A 2 34.46 -16.41 -38.34
CA ALA A 2 33.26 -15.57 -38.45
C ALA A 2 32.04 -16.46 -38.78
N ARG A 3 31.16 -16.75 -37.81
CA ARG A 3 29.86 -16.08 -37.51
C ARG A 3 28.81 -16.37 -38.60
N GLY A 4 27.56 -16.74 -38.32
CA GLY A 4 26.83 -16.85 -37.07
C GLY A 4 25.55 -17.66 -37.30
N ASN A 5 25.06 -18.30 -36.24
CA ASN A 5 23.81 -19.04 -36.21
C ASN A 5 22.82 -18.16 -35.46
N ASP A 6 22.02 -17.37 -36.19
CA ASP A 6 21.00 -16.50 -35.60
C ASP A 6 19.75 -17.34 -35.27
N ASN A 7 19.81 -18.02 -34.13
CA ASN A 7 18.64 -18.47 -33.41
C ASN A 7 17.97 -17.24 -32.77
N ASN A 8 17.09 -16.58 -33.52
CA ASN A 8 16.18 -15.58 -32.95
C ASN A 8 15.11 -16.30 -32.12
N GLY A 9 15.46 -16.57 -30.86
CA GLY A 9 14.46 -16.78 -29.82
C GLY A 9 13.66 -15.50 -29.65
N SER A 10 12.40 -15.51 -30.09
CA SER A 10 11.45 -14.42 -29.92
C SER A 10 11.05 -14.30 -28.45
N GLY A 11 11.95 -13.76 -27.63
CA GLY A 11 11.70 -13.36 -26.26
C GLY A 11 11.47 -11.86 -26.18
N ALA A 12 10.35 -11.38 -26.73
CA ALA A 12 9.87 -10.03 -26.47
C ALA A 12 8.37 -9.99 -26.81
N PHE A 13 7.50 -10.27 -25.85
CA PHE A 13 6.10 -9.89 -25.97
C PHE A 13 6.03 -8.37 -25.94
N GLY A 14 5.71 -7.75 -27.07
CA GLY A 14 5.41 -6.32 -27.13
C GLY A 14 4.12 -6.06 -26.38
N GLY A 15 4.07 -5.00 -25.57
CA GLY A 15 2.87 -4.64 -24.81
C GLY A 15 1.62 -4.35 -25.67
N PHE A 16 1.77 -4.28 -27.00
CA PHE A 16 0.71 -4.15 -27.99
C PHE A 16 1.18 -4.79 -29.30
N GLY A 17 0.33 -5.60 -29.96
CA GLY A 17 0.66 -6.24 -31.24
C GLY A 17 -0.31 -7.35 -31.66
N ALA A 18 -0.16 -7.84 -32.89
CA ALA A 18 -1.02 -8.88 -33.48
C ALA A 18 -0.85 -10.27 -32.81
N GLU A 19 0.16 -10.42 -31.95
CA GLU A 19 0.44 -11.58 -31.11
C GLU A 19 -0.53 -11.73 -29.93
N TRP A 20 -1.28 -10.67 -29.57
CA TRP A 20 -2.27 -10.74 -28.51
C TRP A 20 -3.50 -11.51 -28.98
N GLN A 21 -3.70 -12.69 -28.38
CA GLN A 21 -4.85 -13.53 -28.66
C GLN A 21 -6.06 -13.10 -27.82
N PRO A 22 -7.28 -13.14 -28.37
CA PRO A 22 -8.49 -13.01 -27.56
C PRO A 22 -8.47 -14.05 -26.44
N SER A 23 -8.84 -13.65 -25.23
CA SER A 23 -8.85 -14.54 -24.07
C SER A 23 -9.83 -15.71 -24.19
N ASN A 24 -10.72 -15.68 -25.19
CA ASN A 24 -11.75 -16.69 -25.50
C ASN A 24 -12.60 -17.10 -24.28
N LEU A 25 -12.64 -16.25 -23.25
CA LEU A 25 -13.47 -16.46 -22.08
C LEU A 25 -14.94 -16.37 -22.51
N SER A 26 -15.74 -17.32 -22.04
CA SER A 26 -17.19 -17.19 -22.11
C SER A 26 -17.63 -15.93 -21.35
N ARG A 27 -18.85 -15.45 -21.65
CA ARG A 27 -19.40 -14.25 -20.99
C ARG A 27 -19.39 -14.36 -19.46
N ASP A 28 -19.63 -15.55 -18.93
CA ASP A 28 -19.64 -15.80 -17.48
C ASP A 28 -18.22 -15.90 -16.89
N GLU A 29 -17.23 -16.35 -17.65
CA GLU A 29 -15.82 -16.35 -17.23
C GLU A 29 -15.22 -14.94 -17.28
N ALA A 30 -15.53 -14.17 -18.32
CA ALA A 30 -15.12 -12.77 -18.41
C ALA A 30 -15.73 -11.95 -17.28
N ARG A 31 -17.03 -12.17 -16.98
CA ARG A 31 -17.70 -11.54 -15.84
C ARG A 31 -17.01 -11.89 -14.52
N ARG A 32 -16.81 -13.19 -14.24
CA ARG A 32 -16.09 -13.66 -13.04
C ARG A 32 -14.68 -13.07 -12.90
N ALA A 33 -13.93 -12.96 -13.99
CA ALA A 33 -12.60 -12.34 -13.98
C ALA A 33 -12.63 -10.85 -13.60
N THR A 34 -13.78 -10.19 -13.78
CA THR A 34 -14.01 -8.76 -13.48
C THR A 34 -14.93 -8.50 -12.28
N ASP A 35 -15.50 -9.53 -11.65
CA ASP A 35 -16.50 -9.39 -10.56
C ASP A 35 -15.96 -8.58 -9.37
N TRP A 36 -14.64 -8.60 -9.15
CA TRP A 36 -13.98 -7.79 -8.13
C TRP A 36 -14.13 -6.27 -8.34
N VAL A 37 -14.34 -5.82 -9.58
CA VAL A 37 -14.55 -4.40 -9.94
C VAL A 37 -15.88 -3.91 -9.36
N GLU A 38 -16.93 -4.69 -9.51
CA GLU A 38 -18.29 -4.39 -9.03
C GLU A 38 -18.51 -4.81 -7.57
N ALA A 39 -17.54 -5.47 -6.95
CA ALA A 39 -17.66 -5.96 -5.58
C ALA A 39 -18.02 -4.82 -4.62
N LYS A 40 -19.11 -5.02 -3.88
CA LYS A 40 -19.54 -4.17 -2.77
C LYS A 40 -18.71 -4.55 -1.54
N ILE A 41 -17.68 -3.75 -1.31
CA ILE A 41 -16.78 -3.86 -0.16
C ILE A 41 -17.32 -2.91 0.91
N ASP A 42 -18.33 -3.36 1.64
CA ASP A 42 -18.80 -2.72 2.87
C ASP A 42 -18.81 -3.69 4.04
N LYS A 43 -18.89 -3.14 5.26
CA LYS A 43 -18.78 -3.91 6.49
C LYS A 43 -19.83 -5.02 6.57
N ARG A 44 -21.06 -4.79 6.11
CA ARG A 44 -22.12 -5.80 6.16
C ARG A 44 -21.87 -6.92 5.15
N ALA A 45 -21.44 -6.61 3.94
CA ALA A 45 -21.16 -7.62 2.91
C ALA A 45 -20.00 -8.53 3.30
N LEU A 46 -18.95 -7.99 3.92
CA LEU A 46 -17.74 -8.73 4.24
C LEU A 46 -17.79 -9.49 5.57
N LEU A 47 -18.52 -8.97 6.57
CA LEU A 47 -18.72 -9.67 7.85
C LEU A 47 -19.77 -10.79 7.77
N THR A 48 -20.60 -10.81 6.72
CA THR A 48 -21.59 -11.88 6.51
C THR A 48 -21.06 -13.04 5.66
N GLY A 49 -19.84 -12.92 5.13
CA GLY A 49 -19.15 -14.00 4.43
C GLY A 49 -18.80 -15.15 5.38
N LYS A 50 -18.89 -16.39 4.90
CA LYS A 50 -18.57 -17.61 5.68
C LYS A 50 -17.08 -17.96 5.71
N GLU A 51 -16.24 -17.24 4.95
CA GLU A 51 -14.80 -17.45 4.95
C GLU A 51 -14.15 -16.78 6.16
N ARG A 52 -13.46 -17.58 6.97
CA ARG A 52 -12.61 -17.06 8.04
C ARG A 52 -11.42 -16.35 7.39
N LYS A 53 -11.25 -15.06 7.70
CA LYS A 53 -10.05 -14.30 7.32
C LYS A 53 -8.95 -14.51 8.35
N GLU A 54 -7.73 -14.64 7.86
CA GLU A 54 -6.51 -14.77 8.66
C GLU A 54 -5.87 -13.38 8.83
N ASP A 55 -5.44 -13.05 10.05
CA ASP A 55 -4.58 -11.88 10.24
C ASP A 55 -3.16 -12.29 9.81
N ILE A 56 -2.68 -11.68 8.73
CA ILE A 56 -1.37 -11.98 8.14
C ILE A 56 -0.20 -11.79 9.11
N ARG A 57 -0.40 -11.00 10.18
CA ARG A 57 0.59 -10.81 11.23
C ARG A 57 0.87 -12.11 11.99
N ASP A 58 -0.10 -13.00 12.16
CA ASP A 58 0.09 -14.27 12.86
C ASP A 58 1.12 -15.16 12.15
N ALA A 59 0.98 -15.33 10.83
CA ALA A 59 1.96 -16.05 10.01
C ALA A 59 3.34 -15.38 10.04
N MET A 60 3.37 -14.04 10.04
CA MET A 60 4.61 -13.27 10.12
C MET A 60 5.36 -13.49 11.43
N TRP A 61 4.65 -13.52 12.57
CA TRP A 61 5.26 -13.78 13.88
C TRP A 61 5.85 -15.18 13.98
N GLN A 62 5.16 -16.17 13.40
CA GLN A 62 5.66 -17.54 13.35
C GLN A 62 6.95 -17.62 12.52
N LEU A 63 6.97 -17.01 11.32
CA LEU A 63 8.17 -17.00 10.47
C LEU A 63 9.36 -16.29 11.11
N GLU A 64 9.13 -15.20 11.85
CA GLU A 64 10.19 -14.51 12.55
C GLU A 64 10.74 -15.34 13.71
N LYS A 65 9.86 -16.00 14.48
CA LYS A 65 10.24 -16.93 15.55
C LYS A 65 11.08 -18.09 15.02
N ASP A 66 10.75 -18.59 13.84
CA ASP A 66 11.51 -19.64 13.14
C ASP A 66 12.81 -19.12 12.53
N GLY A 67 13.07 -17.81 12.60
CA GLY A 67 14.31 -17.18 12.13
C GLY A 67 14.39 -16.96 10.62
N GLU A 68 13.28 -17.14 9.89
CA GLU A 68 13.22 -17.03 8.42
C GLU A 68 13.27 -15.58 7.94
N ILE A 69 12.62 -14.68 8.70
CA ILE A 69 12.48 -13.25 8.39
C ILE A 69 12.87 -12.39 9.59
N LEU A 70 13.00 -11.09 9.36
CA LEU A 70 13.08 -10.05 10.39
C LEU A 70 11.92 -9.08 10.20
N VAL A 71 11.20 -8.75 11.26
CA VAL A 71 10.07 -7.81 11.18
C VAL A 71 10.51 -6.38 11.49
N HIS A 72 10.26 -5.47 10.55
CA HIS A 72 10.35 -4.03 10.79
C HIS A 72 9.11 -3.57 11.56
N ARG A 73 9.25 -3.53 12.89
CA ARG A 73 8.18 -3.18 13.83
C ARG A 73 7.90 -1.69 13.89
N VAL A 74 6.63 -1.34 14.09
CA VAL A 74 6.23 -0.01 14.55
C VAL A 74 6.38 0.03 16.08
N SER A 75 7.43 0.69 16.55
CA SER A 75 7.76 0.89 17.98
C SER A 75 7.41 2.30 18.49
N ASP A 76 7.65 2.54 19.78
CA ASP A 76 7.36 3.80 20.49
C ASP A 76 8.02 5.04 19.87
N VAL A 77 9.16 4.88 19.19
CA VAL A 77 9.82 5.99 18.49
C VAL A 77 8.92 6.59 17.40
N HIS A 78 7.92 5.86 16.92
CA HIS A 78 7.01 6.32 15.87
C HIS A 78 5.73 6.98 16.40
N ASP A 79 5.55 7.13 17.72
CA ASP A 79 4.30 7.61 18.36
C ASP A 79 3.04 6.95 17.74
N PRO A 80 2.93 5.60 17.76
CA PRO A 80 1.88 4.92 17.01
C PRO A 80 0.50 5.16 17.62
N VAL A 81 -0.49 5.36 16.74
CA VAL A 81 -1.91 5.35 17.11
C VAL A 81 -2.54 4.04 16.65
N MET A 82 -3.30 3.42 17.54
CA MET A 82 -4.06 2.22 17.23
C MET A 82 -5.32 2.57 16.44
N ALA A 83 -5.50 1.93 15.29
CA ALA A 83 -6.72 1.97 14.50
C ALA A 83 -7.33 0.58 14.39
N LYS A 84 -8.62 0.52 14.07
CA LYS A 84 -9.33 -0.75 13.87
C LYS A 84 -9.50 -1.04 12.39
N THR A 85 -9.27 -2.30 12.00
CA THR A 85 -9.63 -2.77 10.68
C THR A 85 -11.08 -3.23 10.63
N LEU A 86 -11.53 -3.62 9.45
CA LEU A 86 -12.87 -4.17 9.22
C LEU A 86 -13.27 -5.29 10.19
N TYR A 87 -12.34 -6.19 10.52
CA TYR A 87 -12.58 -7.34 11.40
C TYR A 87 -12.31 -7.03 12.88
N GLY A 88 -12.11 -5.75 13.21
CA GLY A 88 -11.79 -5.30 14.57
C GLY A 88 -10.34 -5.56 14.99
N TRP A 89 -9.49 -6.00 14.06
CA TRP A 89 -8.07 -6.18 14.32
C TRP A 89 -7.39 -4.85 14.58
N ASP A 90 -6.37 -4.92 15.40
CA ASP A 90 -5.53 -3.80 15.75
C ASP A 90 -4.51 -3.55 14.63
N LYS A 91 -4.50 -2.32 14.12
CA LYS A 91 -3.52 -1.84 13.15
C LYS A 91 -2.75 -0.66 13.73
N LYS A 92 -1.42 -0.75 13.78
CA LYS A 92 -0.57 0.35 14.26
C LYS A 92 -0.31 1.35 13.15
N ILE A 93 -0.66 2.61 13.38
CA ILE A 93 -0.36 3.70 12.45
C ILE A 93 0.77 4.56 13.05
N PRO A 94 2.00 4.50 12.53
CA PRO A 94 3.08 5.39 12.98
C PRO A 94 2.68 6.83 12.69
N THR A 95 2.79 7.73 13.67
CA THR A 95 2.44 9.15 13.46
C THR A 95 3.65 10.07 13.39
N ASN A 96 4.82 9.59 13.79
CA ASN A 96 6.09 10.31 13.82
C ASN A 96 7.26 9.45 13.27
N ASN A 97 8.40 10.08 13.02
CA ASN A 97 9.59 9.48 12.41
C ASN A 97 9.25 8.67 11.16
N LEU A 98 8.71 9.37 10.16
CA LEU A 98 8.20 8.74 8.94
C LEU A 98 9.21 8.80 7.81
N TRP A 99 9.22 7.79 6.95
CA TRP A 99 9.99 7.80 5.70
C TRP A 99 9.05 8.08 4.54
N HIS A 100 9.27 9.18 3.83
CA HIS A 100 8.38 9.65 2.77
C HIS A 100 8.51 8.75 1.53
N HIS A 101 7.68 7.69 1.46
CA HIS A 101 7.68 6.78 0.32
C HIS A 101 6.95 7.40 -0.87
N LYS A 102 7.75 7.97 -1.77
CA LYS A 102 7.34 8.75 -2.94
C LYS A 102 6.57 7.94 -3.99
N SER A 103 5.60 8.61 -4.58
CA SER A 103 4.81 8.15 -5.72
C SER A 103 5.37 8.75 -7.01
N CYS A 104 5.81 7.94 -7.98
CA CYS A 104 6.24 8.47 -9.29
C CYS A 104 5.13 9.27 -9.97
N GLY A 105 3.89 8.74 -9.93
CA GLY A 105 2.73 9.40 -10.52
C GLY A 105 2.33 10.67 -9.77
N GLN A 106 2.01 10.56 -8.47
CA GLN A 106 1.47 11.71 -7.72
C GLN A 106 2.55 12.71 -7.35
N CYS A 107 3.71 12.27 -6.83
CA CYS A 107 4.77 13.20 -6.43
C CYS A 107 5.46 13.83 -7.65
N GLY A 108 5.56 13.10 -8.76
CA GLY A 108 6.15 13.62 -10.00
C GLY A 108 5.24 14.55 -10.81
N ASN A 109 3.94 14.25 -10.88
CA ASN A 109 3.01 15.01 -11.75
C ASN A 109 2.10 15.98 -10.98
N ILE A 110 1.89 15.79 -9.68
CA ILE A 110 1.00 16.62 -8.87
C ILE A 110 1.70 17.02 -7.56
N PRO A 111 2.72 17.90 -7.63
CA PRO A 111 3.58 18.23 -6.49
C PRO A 111 2.84 18.85 -5.30
N GLY A 112 1.65 19.40 -5.52
CA GLY A 112 0.78 19.90 -4.44
C GLY A 112 0.38 18.83 -3.42
N TYR A 113 0.24 17.57 -3.83
CA TYR A 113 -0.08 16.46 -2.92
C TYR A 113 1.01 16.22 -1.86
N PRO A 114 2.26 15.85 -2.23
CA PRO A 114 3.31 15.66 -1.24
C PRO A 114 3.61 16.95 -0.48
N SER A 115 3.62 18.10 -1.16
CA SER A 115 3.90 19.39 -0.50
C SER A 115 2.89 19.71 0.61
N SER A 116 1.60 19.41 0.41
CA SER A 116 0.57 19.64 1.44
C SER A 116 0.74 18.71 2.64
N VAL A 117 1.09 17.45 2.41
CA VAL A 117 1.35 16.48 3.49
C VAL A 117 2.59 16.89 4.29
N LEU A 118 3.70 17.23 3.63
CA LEU A 118 4.92 17.69 4.30
C LEU A 118 4.70 19.03 5.02
N TRP A 119 3.93 19.95 4.43
CA TRP A 119 3.53 21.18 5.11
C TRP A 119 2.75 20.90 6.39
N LEU A 120 1.79 19.97 6.37
CA LEU A 120 1.05 19.55 7.56
C LEU A 120 1.99 18.95 8.61
N MET A 121 2.91 18.07 8.21
CA MET A 121 3.89 17.47 9.12
C MET A 121 4.76 18.53 9.80
N ASN A 122 5.27 19.50 9.03
CA ASN A 122 6.03 20.63 9.58
C ASN A 122 5.20 21.48 10.53
N LYS A 123 3.91 21.69 10.21
CA LYS A 123 2.99 22.48 11.05
C LYS A 123 2.70 21.81 12.39
N THR A 124 2.65 20.47 12.42
CA THR A 124 2.32 19.67 13.61
C THR A 124 3.55 19.09 14.31
N GLY A 125 4.76 19.43 13.88
CA GLY A 125 6.01 18.98 14.51
C GLY A 125 6.33 17.50 14.29
N VAL A 126 5.84 16.92 13.18
CA VAL A 126 6.10 15.52 12.81
C VAL A 126 7.44 15.42 12.10
N THR A 127 8.33 14.60 12.65
CA THR A 127 9.61 14.25 12.06
C THR A 127 9.40 13.29 10.89
N TYR A 128 10.01 13.61 9.75
CA TYR A 128 10.05 12.73 8.59
C TYR A 128 11.40 12.82 7.88
N LEU A 129 11.72 11.78 7.12
CA LEU A 129 12.81 11.76 6.16
C LEU A 129 12.25 11.80 4.73
N ASP A 130 12.62 12.85 3.99
CA ASP A 130 12.40 12.95 2.56
C ASP A 130 13.60 12.37 1.80
N GLU A 131 13.55 11.07 1.50
CA GLU A 131 14.67 10.33 0.88
C GLU A 131 14.94 10.78 -0.56
N THR A 132 16.15 11.25 -0.87
CA THR A 132 16.54 11.66 -2.22
C THR A 132 16.78 10.47 -3.16
N ASP A 133 17.15 9.31 -2.61
CA ASP A 133 17.63 8.16 -3.38
C ASP A 133 16.56 7.07 -3.56
N GLN A 134 15.29 7.38 -3.28
CA GLN A 134 14.20 6.44 -3.51
C GLN A 134 14.02 6.17 -5.01
N THR A 135 13.97 4.89 -5.36
CA THR A 135 13.65 4.42 -6.72
C THR A 135 12.21 3.93 -6.83
N SER A 136 11.71 3.79 -8.06
CA SER A 136 10.31 3.40 -8.34
C SER A 136 9.88 2.14 -7.57
N CYS A 137 8.62 2.11 -7.16
CA CYS A 137 7.97 0.92 -6.60
C CYS A 137 7.71 -0.16 -7.64
N THR A 138 7.73 0.18 -8.94
CA THR A 138 7.37 -0.69 -10.07
C THR A 138 5.96 -1.29 -10.01
N ALA A 139 5.12 -0.83 -9.06
CA ALA A 139 3.80 -1.38 -8.79
C ALA A 139 2.77 -1.14 -9.90
N TRP A 140 3.09 -0.36 -10.95
CA TRP A 140 2.25 -0.32 -12.15
C TRP A 140 2.32 -1.65 -12.93
N ASN A 141 3.46 -2.33 -12.91
CA ASN A 141 3.61 -3.65 -13.54
C ASN A 141 2.72 -4.71 -12.90
N TYR A 142 2.32 -4.50 -11.64
CA TYR A 142 1.36 -5.35 -10.95
C TYR A 142 0.01 -5.43 -11.68
N HIS A 143 -0.40 -4.34 -12.33
CA HIS A 143 -1.63 -4.27 -13.13
C HIS A 143 -1.39 -4.49 -14.63
N GLY A 144 -0.14 -4.66 -15.05
CA GLY A 144 0.20 -4.95 -16.43
C GLY A 144 0.02 -6.43 -16.73
N SER A 145 -1.09 -6.79 -17.37
CA SER A 145 -1.53 -8.16 -17.67
C SER A 145 -0.50 -9.04 -18.40
N GLY A 146 0.54 -8.46 -19.03
CA GLY A 146 1.60 -9.20 -19.74
C GLY A 146 3.02 -9.10 -19.16
N ILE A 147 3.25 -8.33 -18.08
CA ILE A 147 4.61 -8.03 -17.59
C ILE A 147 4.79 -8.14 -16.06
N GLY A 148 3.72 -8.43 -15.32
CA GLY A 148 3.77 -8.58 -13.87
C GLY A 148 4.58 -9.80 -13.43
N ASN A 149 5.62 -9.58 -12.62
CA ASN A 149 6.43 -10.64 -12.02
C ASN A 149 6.41 -10.50 -10.48
N VAL A 150 5.77 -11.44 -9.80
CA VAL A 150 5.61 -11.45 -8.32
C VAL A 150 6.94 -11.40 -7.60
N VAL A 151 7.96 -12.13 -8.06
CA VAL A 151 9.31 -12.13 -7.48
C VAL A 151 9.94 -10.74 -7.56
N SER A 152 9.81 -10.09 -8.73
CA SER A 152 10.36 -8.74 -8.94
C SER A 152 9.62 -7.69 -8.11
N LEU A 153 8.29 -7.78 -8.05
CA LEU A 153 7.46 -6.88 -7.25
C LEU A 153 7.77 -7.01 -5.75
N ALA A 154 7.88 -8.24 -5.24
CA ALA A 154 8.25 -8.50 -3.86
C ALA A 154 9.68 -8.02 -3.55
N ALA A 155 10.65 -8.24 -4.45
CA ALA A 155 12.01 -7.76 -4.27
C ALA A 155 12.08 -6.22 -4.24
N VAL A 156 11.38 -5.52 -5.14
CA VAL A 156 11.34 -4.05 -5.16
C VAL A 156 10.63 -3.48 -3.94
N PHE A 157 9.53 -4.11 -3.50
CA PHE A 157 8.85 -3.79 -2.24
C PHE A 157 9.82 -3.84 -1.06
N LEU A 158 10.45 -4.99 -0.81
CA LEU A 158 11.35 -5.16 0.33
C LEU A 158 12.62 -4.32 0.20
N ARG A 159 13.12 -4.04 -1.01
CA ARG A 159 14.24 -3.11 -1.23
C ARG A 159 13.90 -1.70 -0.71
N ASN A 160 12.70 -1.19 -1.00
CA ASN A 160 12.28 0.14 -0.54
C ASN A 160 12.11 0.19 0.98
N PHE A 161 11.53 -0.86 1.58
CA PHE A 161 11.38 -0.95 3.03
C PHE A 161 12.72 -1.12 3.75
N HIS A 162 13.66 -1.87 3.16
CA HIS A 162 15.02 -1.93 3.64
C HIS A 162 15.70 -0.57 3.56
N GLN A 163 15.54 0.18 2.47
CA GLN A 163 16.14 1.52 2.36
C GLN A 163 15.65 2.41 3.50
N ALA A 164 14.34 2.45 3.78
CA ALA A 164 13.80 3.21 4.91
C ALA A 164 14.40 2.79 6.26
N TYR A 165 14.49 1.48 6.51
CA TYR A 165 15.03 0.92 7.75
C TYR A 165 16.48 1.37 8.01
N VAL A 166 17.32 1.37 6.97
CA VAL A 166 18.75 1.74 7.12
C VAL A 166 19.01 3.24 6.95
N SER A 167 18.04 4.01 6.45
CA SER A 167 18.23 5.44 6.16
C SER A 167 18.63 6.25 7.39
N ALA A 168 18.20 5.83 8.58
CA ALA A 168 18.54 6.47 9.84
C ALA A 168 20.05 6.49 10.15
N LYS A 169 20.82 5.53 9.59
CA LYS A 169 22.28 5.45 9.78
C LYS A 169 23.02 6.70 9.31
N SER A 170 22.59 7.31 8.22
CA SER A 170 23.25 8.52 7.69
C SER A 170 23.14 9.71 8.64
N GLN A 171 22.18 9.66 9.56
CA GLN A 171 21.94 10.66 10.60
C GLN A 171 22.50 10.25 11.97
N GLY A 172 23.23 9.13 12.06
CA GLY A 172 23.72 8.58 13.33
C GLY A 172 22.62 8.03 14.25
N LEU A 173 21.43 7.75 13.70
CA LEU A 173 20.28 7.23 14.43
C LEU A 173 20.19 5.70 14.31
N PRO A 174 19.54 5.01 15.26
CA PRO A 174 19.31 3.57 15.18
C PRO A 174 18.54 3.15 13.92
N GLU A 175 18.85 1.98 13.37
CA GLU A 175 18.05 1.39 12.29
C GLU A 175 16.58 1.22 12.70
N GLY A 176 15.68 1.39 11.73
CA GLY A 176 14.24 1.34 11.98
C GLY A 176 13.70 2.58 12.72
N THR A 177 14.48 3.66 12.86
CA THR A 177 13.94 4.94 13.33
C THR A 177 12.87 5.47 12.38
N PHE A 178 13.08 5.35 11.07
CA PHE A 178 12.14 5.85 10.07
C PHE A 178 11.23 4.73 9.52
N TYR A 179 9.91 4.94 9.58
CA TYR A 179 8.92 3.99 9.06
C TYR A 179 8.27 4.47 7.75
N PRO A 180 8.22 3.64 6.69
CA PRO A 180 7.59 4.03 5.42
C PRO A 180 6.15 4.49 5.54
N LEU A 181 5.89 5.72 5.06
CA LEU A 181 4.55 6.22 4.78
C LEU A 181 4.32 6.20 3.27
N VAL A 182 3.43 5.32 2.79
CA VAL A 182 3.20 5.08 1.36
C VAL A 182 2.26 6.15 0.78
N HIS A 183 2.71 6.86 -0.26
CA HIS A 183 1.89 7.90 -0.90
C HIS A 183 1.01 7.41 -2.05
N CYS A 184 1.42 6.34 -2.74
CA CYS A 184 0.70 5.81 -3.89
C CYS A 184 -0.24 4.67 -3.49
N GLY A 185 -1.52 4.81 -3.84
CA GLY A 185 -2.49 3.72 -3.67
C GLY A 185 -2.08 2.44 -4.38
N THR A 186 -1.47 2.53 -5.57
CA THR A 186 -1.00 1.36 -6.33
C THR A 186 0.13 0.61 -5.64
N SER A 187 1.15 1.30 -5.12
CA SER A 187 2.18 0.62 -4.33
C SER A 187 1.62 0.07 -3.03
N PHE A 188 0.70 0.78 -2.40
CA PHE A 188 0.05 0.33 -1.18
C PHE A 188 -0.67 -1.01 -1.37
N GLY A 189 -1.55 -1.12 -2.38
CA GLY A 189 -2.23 -2.38 -2.70
C GLY A 189 -1.25 -3.50 -3.09
N ASN A 190 -0.27 -3.21 -3.94
CA ASN A 190 0.75 -4.18 -4.35
C ASN A 190 1.55 -4.70 -3.14
N TYR A 191 2.03 -3.82 -2.26
CA TYR A 191 2.85 -4.21 -1.12
C TYR A 191 2.07 -5.10 -0.14
N LYS A 192 0.78 -4.82 0.08
CA LYS A 192 -0.05 -5.68 0.93
C LYS A 192 -0.15 -7.09 0.38
N GLU A 193 -0.40 -7.22 -0.93
CA GLU A 193 -0.51 -8.54 -1.54
C GLU A 193 0.84 -9.27 -1.60
N MET A 194 1.92 -8.56 -1.95
CA MET A 194 3.27 -9.16 -1.93
C MET A 194 3.66 -9.62 -0.53
N ARG A 195 3.27 -8.87 0.53
CA ARG A 195 3.45 -9.30 1.92
C ARG A 195 2.71 -10.60 2.21
N ILE A 196 1.45 -10.72 1.76
CA ILE A 196 0.65 -11.95 1.92
C ILE A 196 1.36 -13.13 1.23
N PHE A 197 1.77 -12.97 -0.02
CA PHE A 197 2.47 -14.03 -0.75
C PHE A 197 3.80 -14.41 -0.10
N LEU A 198 4.55 -13.43 0.41
CA LEU A 198 5.78 -13.68 1.15
C LEU A 198 5.55 -14.45 2.45
N MET A 199 4.39 -14.35 3.11
CA MET A 199 4.10 -15.17 4.30
C MET A 199 3.78 -16.62 3.93
N HIS A 200 3.04 -16.84 2.84
CA HIS A 200 2.56 -18.18 2.50
C HIS A 200 3.48 -18.97 1.56
N SER A 201 4.42 -18.34 0.85
CA SER A 201 5.31 -19.03 -0.10
C SER A 201 6.78 -18.98 0.33
N ALA A 202 7.30 -20.13 0.79
CA ALA A 202 8.72 -20.30 1.09
C ALA A 202 9.60 -20.20 -0.16
N GLU A 203 9.10 -20.67 -1.31
CA GLU A 203 9.77 -20.56 -2.60
C GLU A 203 9.98 -19.09 -2.99
N LEU A 204 8.91 -18.27 -2.92
CA LEU A 204 9.00 -16.84 -3.18
C LEU A 204 10.00 -16.16 -2.24
N ARG A 205 9.97 -16.47 -0.95
CA ARG A 205 10.95 -15.94 0.01
C ARG A 205 12.38 -16.31 -0.39
N ALA A 206 12.64 -17.54 -0.81
CA ALA A 206 13.97 -17.99 -1.21
C ALA A 206 14.49 -17.24 -2.45
N GLU A 207 13.64 -17.05 -3.47
CA GLU A 207 14.01 -16.31 -4.68
C GLU A 207 14.27 -14.83 -4.38
N VAL A 208 13.38 -14.19 -3.63
CA VAL A 208 13.52 -12.78 -3.23
C VAL A 208 14.77 -12.58 -2.36
N LYS A 209 15.04 -13.50 -1.43
CA LYS A 209 16.25 -13.48 -0.58
C LYS A 209 17.52 -13.56 -1.40
N LYS A 210 17.57 -14.39 -2.44
CA LYS A 210 18.71 -14.47 -3.37
C LYS A 210 18.94 -13.15 -4.10
N ILE A 211 17.87 -12.47 -4.55
CA ILE A 211 17.97 -11.18 -5.23
C ILE A 211 18.46 -10.10 -4.26
N LEU A 212 17.81 -9.94 -3.11
CA LEU A 212 18.15 -8.92 -2.12
C LEU A 212 19.53 -9.14 -1.50
N GLY A 213 19.96 -10.40 -1.34
CA GLY A 213 21.31 -10.75 -0.92
C GLY A 213 22.38 -10.21 -1.87
N LYS A 214 22.17 -10.31 -3.20
CA LYS A 214 23.08 -9.71 -4.20
C LYS A 214 23.12 -8.18 -4.13
N LEU A 215 22.02 -7.55 -3.70
CA LEU A 215 21.92 -6.10 -3.58
C LEU A 215 22.40 -5.56 -2.22
N GLY A 216 22.82 -6.44 -1.29
CA GLY A 216 23.16 -6.05 0.08
C GLY A 216 21.97 -5.49 0.85
N ARG A 217 20.75 -6.00 0.58
CA ARG A 217 19.48 -5.54 1.15
C ARG A 217 18.84 -6.58 2.08
N LEU A 218 19.67 -7.33 2.78
CA LEU A 218 19.26 -8.23 3.85
C LEU A 218 19.73 -7.65 5.19
N VAL A 219 18.98 -7.87 6.25
CA VAL A 219 19.37 -7.54 7.62
C VAL A 219 19.68 -8.85 8.33
N ASP A 220 20.91 -9.01 8.82
CA ASP A 220 21.42 -10.26 9.41
C ASP A 220 21.16 -11.50 8.54
N GLY A 221 21.28 -11.34 7.23
CA GLY A 221 21.03 -12.41 6.25
C GLY A 221 19.57 -12.80 6.10
N LYS A 222 18.61 -12.00 6.59
CA LYS A 222 17.16 -12.23 6.53
C LYS A 222 16.44 -11.18 5.70
N LEU A 223 15.24 -11.54 5.22
CA LEU A 223 14.31 -10.60 4.60
C LEU A 223 13.74 -9.68 5.69
N LEU A 224 13.85 -8.37 5.49
CA LEU A 224 13.19 -7.38 6.34
C LEU A 224 11.78 -7.13 5.83
N ILE A 225 10.76 -7.53 6.59
CA ILE A 225 9.35 -7.41 6.21
C ILE A 225 8.63 -6.47 7.19
N PRO A 226 7.85 -5.47 6.73
CA PRO A 226 7.17 -4.57 7.63
C PRO A 226 6.03 -5.21 8.42
N GLU A 227 5.92 -4.83 9.70
CA GLU A 227 4.76 -5.12 10.55
C GLU A 227 3.48 -4.53 9.96
N GLU A 228 3.54 -3.29 9.47
CA GLU A 228 2.42 -2.57 8.91
C GLU A 228 2.78 -1.97 7.56
N ILE A 229 1.81 -1.99 6.65
CA ILE A 229 1.89 -1.19 5.42
C ILE A 229 0.87 -0.08 5.59
N VAL A 230 1.37 1.15 5.59
CA VAL A 230 0.58 2.33 5.98
C VAL A 230 0.55 3.33 4.84
N HIS A 231 -0.65 3.72 4.43
CA HIS A 231 -0.86 4.76 3.42
C HIS A 231 -1.02 6.13 4.09
N TYR A 232 -0.61 7.21 3.41
CA TYR A 232 -0.77 8.57 3.95
C TYR A 232 -2.23 8.94 4.29
N SER A 233 -3.23 8.33 3.64
CA SER A 233 -4.64 8.54 4.01
C SER A 233 -5.00 7.93 5.37
N GLU A 234 -4.38 6.80 5.73
CA GLU A 234 -4.55 6.18 7.06
C GLU A 234 -3.88 7.06 8.12
N TRP A 235 -2.69 7.60 7.81
CA TRP A 235 -2.03 8.58 8.67
C TRP A 235 -2.86 9.86 8.85
N LEU A 236 -3.37 10.45 7.76
CA LEU A 236 -4.23 11.63 7.82
C LEU A 236 -5.50 11.36 8.65
N HIS A 237 -6.04 10.15 8.55
CA HIS A 237 -7.20 9.75 9.35
C HIS A 237 -6.89 9.75 10.84
N VAL A 238 -5.80 9.13 11.30
CA VAL A 238 -5.47 9.12 12.73
C VAL A 238 -4.99 10.50 13.23
N MET A 239 -4.46 11.34 12.34
CA MET A 239 -4.03 12.70 12.66
C MET A 239 -5.15 13.75 12.59
N ARG A 240 -6.37 13.38 12.16
CA ARG A 240 -7.45 14.32 11.80
C ARG A 240 -7.79 15.33 12.90
N ASP A 241 -7.80 14.92 14.16
CA ASP A 241 -8.13 15.81 15.28
C ASP A 241 -6.99 16.79 15.58
N ARG A 242 -5.73 16.35 15.45
CA ARG A 242 -4.55 17.24 15.53
C ARG A 242 -4.57 18.24 14.36
N ILE A 243 -4.94 17.80 13.16
CA ILE A 243 -5.07 18.66 11.97
C ILE A 243 -6.19 19.70 12.17
N LYS A 244 -7.34 19.29 12.72
CA LYS A 244 -8.49 20.17 13.00
C LYS A 244 -8.13 21.37 13.87
N GLN A 245 -7.22 21.22 14.82
CA GLN A 245 -6.76 22.31 15.69
C GLN A 245 -6.05 23.44 14.93
N HIS A 246 -5.57 23.15 13.71
CA HIS A 246 -4.93 24.13 12.84
C HIS A 246 -5.85 24.63 11.70
N GLN A 247 -7.13 24.24 11.70
CA GLN A 247 -8.08 24.68 10.68
C GLN A 247 -8.36 26.17 10.82
N THR A 248 -8.11 26.92 9.75
CA THR A 248 -8.37 28.37 9.67
C THR A 248 -9.53 28.73 8.75
N VAL A 249 -9.95 27.79 7.90
CA VAL A 249 -11.03 27.97 6.93
C VAL A 249 -12.18 27.05 7.30
N ASP A 250 -13.36 27.62 7.54
CA ASP A 250 -14.57 26.82 7.69
C ASP A 250 -14.99 26.22 6.35
N VAL A 251 -15.27 24.92 6.35
CA VAL A 251 -15.73 24.15 5.19
C VAL A 251 -17.08 23.49 5.45
N SER A 252 -17.81 23.93 6.48
CA SER A 252 -19.13 23.40 6.85
C SER A 252 -20.20 23.51 5.75
N ASN A 253 -20.00 24.44 4.81
CA ASN A 253 -20.83 24.64 3.64
C ASN A 253 -20.39 23.82 2.42
N VAL A 254 -19.28 23.08 2.49
CA VAL A 254 -18.77 22.26 1.39
C VAL A 254 -19.41 20.88 1.44
N ARG A 255 -20.07 20.51 0.35
CA ARG A 255 -20.54 19.16 0.09
C ARG A 255 -19.47 18.37 -0.64
N ALA A 256 -19.09 17.22 -0.10
CA ALA A 256 -18.05 16.37 -0.66
C ALA A 256 -18.52 14.93 -0.78
N THR A 257 -18.11 14.26 -1.85
CA THR A 257 -18.21 12.81 -2.00
C THR A 257 -16.81 12.22 -1.96
N VAL A 258 -16.68 11.03 -1.38
CA VAL A 258 -15.40 10.32 -1.30
C VAL A 258 -15.36 9.27 -2.40
N HIS A 259 -14.37 9.36 -3.28
CA HIS A 259 -13.98 8.27 -4.15
C HIS A 259 -12.78 7.55 -3.53
N PRO A 260 -12.98 6.45 -2.77
CA PRO A 260 -11.87 5.69 -2.21
C PRO A 260 -11.16 4.94 -3.34
N ALA A 261 -9.85 5.13 -3.47
CA ALA A 261 -9.09 4.42 -4.51
C ALA A 261 -9.13 2.90 -4.27
N CYS A 262 -9.47 2.10 -5.29
CA CYS A 262 -9.60 0.63 -5.17
C CYS A 262 -8.39 -0.04 -4.50
N HIS A 263 -7.18 0.41 -4.83
CA HIS A 263 -5.94 -0.15 -4.28
C HIS A 263 -5.71 0.19 -2.80
N VAL A 264 -6.47 1.14 -2.24
CA VAL A 264 -6.42 1.50 -0.82
C VAL A 264 -7.34 0.62 0.02
N TYR A 265 -8.50 0.21 -0.51
CA TYR A 265 -9.52 -0.43 0.33
C TYR A 265 -10.16 -1.70 -0.24
N LYS A 266 -10.14 -1.92 -1.56
CA LYS A 266 -10.79 -3.10 -2.18
C LYS A 266 -9.88 -4.31 -2.32
N MET A 267 -8.58 -4.10 -2.56
CA MET A 267 -7.66 -5.20 -2.83
C MET A 267 -7.42 -6.08 -1.60
N VAL A 268 -7.19 -5.44 -0.45
CA VAL A 268 -6.98 -6.11 0.84
C VAL A 268 -7.85 -5.40 1.88
N PRO A 269 -9.19 -5.58 1.81
CA PRO A 269 -10.16 -4.86 2.63
C PRO A 269 -10.06 -5.16 4.13
N GLU A 270 -9.48 -6.30 4.50
CA GLU A 270 -9.22 -6.71 5.88
C GLU A 270 -8.16 -5.86 6.58
N ASP A 271 -7.31 -5.15 5.83
CA ASP A 271 -6.18 -4.37 6.36
C ASP A 271 -6.36 -2.84 6.24
N VAL A 272 -7.52 -2.35 5.80
CA VAL A 272 -7.81 -0.90 5.79
C VAL A 272 -8.59 -0.49 7.04
N ILE A 273 -8.45 0.77 7.45
CA ILE A 273 -9.12 1.31 8.63
C ILE A 273 -10.63 1.48 8.40
N TYR A 274 -11.39 0.95 9.34
CA TYR A 274 -12.82 1.21 9.54
C TYR A 274 -13.04 1.82 10.93
N ASP A 275 -14.02 2.72 11.03
CA ASP A 275 -14.34 3.45 12.24
C ASP A 275 -15.87 3.56 12.33
N ASP A 276 -16.45 3.03 13.40
CA ASP A 276 -17.91 2.98 13.58
C ASP A 276 -18.52 4.38 13.72
N THR A 277 -17.72 5.40 14.04
CA THR A 277 -18.15 6.79 14.09
C THR A 277 -18.18 7.47 12.71
N VAL A 278 -17.59 6.83 11.69
CA VAL A 278 -17.49 7.35 10.33
C VAL A 278 -18.49 6.64 9.42
N LEU A 279 -19.57 7.35 9.05
CA LEU A 279 -20.68 6.81 8.25
C LEU A 279 -21.19 5.44 8.79
N ASP A 280 -21.39 5.37 10.11
CA ASP A 280 -21.83 4.19 10.87
C ASP A 280 -20.93 2.95 10.69
N GLY A 281 -19.66 3.15 10.33
CA GLY A 281 -18.70 2.07 10.04
C GLY A 281 -19.00 1.31 8.74
N ASN A 282 -19.95 1.77 7.92
CA ASN A 282 -20.31 1.10 6.67
C ASN A 282 -19.33 1.40 5.54
N ARG A 283 -18.66 2.56 5.58
CA ARG A 283 -17.70 3.02 4.56
C ARG A 283 -16.29 3.01 5.13
N VAL A 284 -15.29 2.94 4.23
CA VAL A 284 -13.89 3.08 4.64
C VAL A 284 -13.68 4.42 5.35
N ALA A 285 -12.99 4.37 6.49
CA ALA A 285 -12.94 5.52 7.38
C ALA A 285 -11.91 6.58 6.98
N VAL A 286 -10.91 6.21 6.17
CA VAL A 286 -9.69 7.01 5.93
C VAL A 286 -9.96 8.46 5.52
N THR A 287 -10.31 8.71 4.26
CA THR A 287 -10.60 10.06 3.75
C THR A 287 -11.91 10.60 4.31
N THR A 288 -12.90 9.73 4.49
CA THR A 288 -14.24 10.06 4.97
C THR A 288 -14.21 10.72 6.35
N GLY A 289 -13.50 10.12 7.31
CA GLY A 289 -13.40 10.61 8.68
C GLY A 289 -12.66 11.94 8.74
N LEU A 290 -11.61 12.14 7.92
CA LEU A 290 -10.92 13.43 7.82
C LEU A 290 -11.90 14.55 7.39
N LEU A 291 -12.68 14.31 6.33
CA LEU A 291 -13.64 15.30 5.84
C LEU A 291 -14.72 15.63 6.88
N GLN A 292 -15.26 14.62 7.57
CA GLN A 292 -16.23 14.81 8.65
C GLN A 292 -15.63 15.61 9.81
N THR A 293 -14.42 15.27 10.27
CA THR A 293 -13.73 16.02 11.34
C THR A 293 -13.48 17.48 10.95
N LEU A 294 -13.12 17.75 9.69
CA LEU A 294 -12.94 19.11 9.19
C LEU A 294 -14.28 19.89 9.04
N GLY A 295 -15.42 19.20 9.15
CA GLY A 295 -16.75 19.78 9.15
C GLY A 295 -17.47 19.73 7.79
N ALA A 296 -16.86 19.14 6.76
CA ALA A 296 -17.49 19.04 5.44
C ALA A 296 -18.72 18.11 5.48
N GLN A 297 -19.70 18.42 4.64
CA GLN A 297 -20.89 17.59 4.47
C GLN A 297 -20.54 16.42 3.55
N VAL A 298 -20.22 15.26 4.14
CA VAL A 298 -19.90 14.04 3.39
C VAL A 298 -21.18 13.37 2.93
N ILE A 299 -21.33 13.20 1.61
CA ILE A 299 -22.54 12.69 0.95
C ILE A 299 -22.24 11.33 0.31
N ASP A 300 -23.17 10.41 0.47
CA ASP A 300 -23.14 9.10 -0.20
C ASP A 300 -23.71 9.18 -1.62
N TYR A 301 -23.27 8.29 -2.51
CA TYR A 301 -23.75 8.23 -3.89
C TYR A 301 -23.81 6.78 -4.39
N SER A 302 -24.67 6.53 -5.38
CA SER A 302 -25.07 5.16 -5.78
C SER A 302 -23.91 4.29 -6.27
N THR A 303 -22.87 4.90 -6.83
CA THR A 303 -21.69 4.23 -7.43
C THR A 303 -20.44 4.41 -6.58
N TRP A 304 -20.59 4.52 -5.26
CA TRP A 304 -19.46 4.73 -4.33
C TRP A 304 -18.33 3.69 -4.45
N TYR A 305 -18.66 2.47 -4.85
CA TYR A 305 -17.69 1.39 -4.99
C TYR A 305 -17.05 1.34 -6.38
N ASP A 306 -17.50 2.12 -7.34
CA ASP A 306 -17.06 1.95 -8.72
C ASP A 306 -15.58 2.30 -8.86
N CYS A 307 -14.87 1.53 -9.68
CA CYS A 307 -13.52 1.88 -10.08
C CYS A 307 -13.54 3.18 -10.89
N CYS A 308 -12.57 4.07 -10.69
CA CYS A 308 -12.43 5.28 -11.51
C CYS A 308 -12.14 5.01 -13.00
N GLY A 309 -11.86 3.75 -13.37
CA GLY A 309 -11.52 3.34 -14.72
C GLY A 309 -10.06 3.55 -15.12
N PHE A 310 -9.23 4.12 -14.23
CA PHE A 310 -7.79 4.30 -14.46
C PHE A 310 -6.94 3.09 -14.03
N GLY A 311 -7.53 2.09 -13.37
CA GLY A 311 -6.87 0.80 -13.13
C GLY A 311 -6.59 0.14 -14.48
N PHE A 312 -5.31 0.05 -14.84
CA PHE A 312 -4.83 -0.37 -16.15
C PHE A 312 -5.47 -1.70 -16.61
N ARG A 313 -5.86 -1.75 -17.89
CA ARG A 313 -6.38 -2.94 -18.59
C ARG A 313 -5.24 -3.80 -19.12
#